data_AF-A0A368Z5P3-F1
#
_entry.id   AF-A0A368Z5P3-F1
#
_cell.length_a   1.000
_cell.length_b   1.000
_cell.length_c   1.000
_cell.angle_alpha   90.00
_cell.angle_beta   90.00
_cell.angle_gamma   90.00
#
_symmetry.space_group_name_H-M   'P 1'
#
loop_
_entity.id
_entity.type
_entity.pdbx_description
1 polymer ?
#
loop_
_entity_poly.entity_id
_entity_poly.type
_entity_poly.pdbx_seq_one_letter_code
_entity_poly.pdbx_strand_id
1 'polypeptide(L)'
;MLSAAQAGMAGGCPPGSQPVELTLPRVPGAAEIIGLDVMTGPVSSAGSVTILTRDGTVLASASGHGGSGAQARLSFQFALPATAADNARLSLCIAVLDPRRPDGSPGLLEVAAFLD
;
A
#
# COMPACT_ATOMS: atom_id res chain seq x y z
N MET A 1 -6.25 -4.73 17.43
CA MET A 1 -7.16 -3.70 16.87
C MET A 1 -6.60 -3.31 15.52
N LEU A 2 -7.36 -3.49 14.44
CA LEU A 2 -6.98 -3.14 13.07
C LEU A 2 -7.41 -1.69 12.79
N SER A 3 -6.57 -0.88 12.15
CA SER A 3 -6.87 0.51 11.78
C SER A 3 -6.95 0.62 10.25
N ALA A 4 -8.05 1.19 9.74
CA ALA A 4 -8.32 1.36 8.30
C ALA A 4 -8.17 2.83 7.89
N ALA A 5 -7.64 3.08 6.69
CA ALA A 5 -7.34 4.43 6.17
C ALA A 5 -8.23 4.84 4.98
N GLN A 6 -8.56 6.13 4.88
CA GLN A 6 -9.21 6.75 3.71
C GLN A 6 -8.19 7.51 2.84
N ALA A 7 -8.32 7.41 1.51
CA ALA A 7 -7.49 8.11 0.54
C ALA A 7 -7.77 9.63 0.58
N GLY A 8 -6.78 10.45 0.97
CA GLY A 8 -6.86 11.91 1.02
C GLY A 8 -5.87 12.56 0.06
N MET A 9 -6.31 13.48 -0.80
CA MET A 9 -5.44 14.21 -1.72
C MET A 9 -4.52 15.19 -0.97
N ALA A 10 -3.25 14.85 -0.82
CA ALA A 10 -2.17 15.77 -0.47
C ALA A 10 -0.96 15.42 -1.36
N GLY A 11 -0.37 16.43 -2.01
CA GLY A 11 0.75 16.24 -2.93
C GLY A 11 1.90 15.45 -2.31
N GLY A 12 2.50 14.57 -3.11
CA GLY A 12 3.58 13.67 -2.69
C GLY A 12 3.33 12.20 -2.96
N CYS A 13 2.50 11.82 -3.94
CA CYS A 13 2.46 10.46 -4.44
C CYS A 13 2.64 10.45 -5.96
N PRO A 14 3.38 9.49 -6.54
CA PRO A 14 3.54 9.36 -7.99
C PRO A 14 2.18 9.23 -8.72
N PRO A 15 2.08 9.66 -9.98
CA PRO A 15 0.87 9.45 -10.80
C PRO A 15 0.46 7.98 -10.82
N GLY A 16 -0.84 7.71 -10.68
CA GLY A 16 -1.37 6.34 -10.65
C GLY A 16 -1.23 5.62 -9.30
N SER A 17 -0.76 6.31 -8.26
CA SER A 17 -0.76 5.82 -6.89
C SER A 17 -1.70 6.61 -5.99
N GLN A 18 -2.20 5.96 -4.93
CA GLN A 18 -3.11 6.54 -3.95
C GLN A 18 -2.37 6.75 -2.63
N PRO A 19 -2.46 7.94 -2.01
CA PRO A 19 -1.90 8.16 -0.69
C PRO A 19 -2.68 7.38 0.37
N VAL A 20 -1.93 6.79 1.30
CA VAL A 20 -2.44 5.98 2.40
C VAL A 20 -1.76 6.42 3.69
N GLU A 21 -2.58 6.83 4.66
CA GLU A 21 -2.13 7.25 5.99
C GLU A 21 -2.59 6.23 7.02
N LEU A 22 -1.65 5.55 7.67
CA LEU A 22 -1.94 4.51 8.67
C LEU A 22 -1.49 4.98 10.04
N THR A 23 -2.27 4.64 11.07
CA THR A 23 -1.83 4.81 12.46
C THR A 23 -1.36 3.47 12.98
N LEU A 24 -0.08 3.38 13.31
CA LEU A 24 0.54 2.22 13.91
C LEU A 24 0.16 2.11 15.39
N PRO A 25 0.12 0.90 15.97
CA PRO A 25 -0.26 0.70 17.37
C PRO A 25 0.76 1.28 18.36
N ARG A 26 2.02 1.46 17.93
CA ARG A 26 3.10 2.14 18.66
C ARG A 26 3.98 2.90 17.68
N VAL A 27 4.84 3.77 18.21
CA VAL A 27 5.95 4.35 17.43
C VAL A 27 6.89 3.21 17.01
N PRO A 28 7.15 3.01 15.71
CA PRO A 28 8.07 2.00 15.23
C PRO A 28 9.51 2.37 15.60
N GLY A 29 10.32 1.36 15.91
CA GLY A 29 11.76 1.47 16.09
C GLY A 29 12.49 1.74 14.77
N ALA A 30 13.75 2.17 14.89
CA ALA A 30 14.61 2.38 13.72
C ALA A 30 14.76 1.07 12.92
N ALA A 31 14.41 1.11 11.63
CA ALA A 31 14.46 -0.04 10.73
C ALA A 31 13.61 -1.25 11.19
N GLU A 32 12.54 -1.00 11.96
CA GLU A 32 11.57 -2.03 12.33
C GLU A 32 10.90 -2.63 11.08
N ILE A 33 10.71 -3.95 11.08
CA ILE A 33 9.96 -4.63 10.03
C ILE A 33 8.47 -4.44 10.29
N ILE A 34 7.77 -3.89 9.31
CA ILE A 34 6.33 -3.73 9.38
C ILE A 34 5.63 -4.64 8.38
N GLY A 35 4.49 -5.17 8.79
CA GLY A 35 3.56 -5.90 7.95
C GLY A 35 2.51 -4.99 7.36
N LEU A 36 2.15 -5.23 6.10
CA LEU A 36 1.14 -4.47 5.38
C LEU A 36 0.22 -5.41 4.61
N ASP A 37 -1.04 -5.45 5.02
CA ASP A 37 -2.09 -6.13 4.30
C ASP A 37 -2.79 -5.14 3.37
N VAL A 38 -2.74 -5.45 2.09
CA VAL A 38 -3.37 -4.68 1.02
C VAL A 38 -4.48 -5.51 0.41
N MET A 39 -5.70 -5.01 0.48
CA MET A 39 -6.85 -5.57 -0.22
C MET A 39 -7.13 -4.75 -1.46
N THR A 40 -7.13 -5.43 -2.60
CA THR A 40 -7.42 -4.83 -3.90
C THR A 40 -8.74 -5.34 -4.43
N GLY A 41 -9.42 -4.50 -5.23
CA GLY A 41 -10.53 -4.93 -6.05
C GLY A 41 -10.09 -5.88 -7.15
N PRO A 42 -11.03 -6.34 -7.98
CA PRO A 42 -10.74 -7.21 -9.11
C PRO A 42 -9.61 -6.68 -9.99
N VAL A 43 -8.50 -7.42 -10.02
CA VAL A 43 -7.33 -7.21 -10.88
C VAL A 43 -7.17 -8.40 -11.83
N SER A 44 -6.70 -8.15 -13.05
CA SER A 44 -6.28 -9.22 -13.96
C SER A 44 -5.01 -9.92 -13.49
N SER A 45 -4.70 -11.09 -14.05
CA SER A 45 -3.46 -11.83 -13.75
C SER A 45 -2.19 -11.14 -14.20
N ALA A 46 -2.28 -10.04 -14.94
CA ALA A 46 -1.16 -9.18 -15.25
C ALA A 46 -1.06 -7.98 -14.28
N GLY A 47 -1.96 -7.89 -13.30
CA GLY A 47 -2.00 -6.81 -12.34
C GLY A 47 -0.83 -6.82 -11.35
N SER A 48 -0.48 -5.64 -10.86
CA SER A 48 0.60 -5.43 -9.89
C SER A 48 0.20 -4.44 -8.81
N VAL A 49 0.72 -4.65 -7.60
CA VAL A 49 0.61 -3.74 -6.45
C VAL A 49 2.01 -3.31 -6.08
N THR A 50 2.23 -2.01 -5.96
CA THR A 50 3.51 -1.44 -5.54
C THR A 50 3.26 -0.51 -4.35
N ILE A 51 4.03 -0.73 -3.28
CA ILE A 51 4.06 0.11 -2.10
C ILE A 51 5.26 1.04 -2.22
N LEU A 52 5.01 2.33 -2.16
CA LEU A 52 6.02 3.38 -2.28
C LEU A 52 5.97 4.31 -1.07
N THR A 53 7.08 4.95 -0.78
CA THR A 53 7.14 6.18 0.01
C THR A 53 6.58 7.36 -0.79
N ARG A 54 6.35 8.50 -0.12
CA ARG A 54 5.91 9.73 -0.78
C ARG A 54 6.89 10.30 -1.82
N ASP A 55 8.18 10.03 -1.66
CA ASP A 55 9.19 10.42 -2.66
C ASP A 55 9.25 9.47 -3.86
N GLY A 56 8.45 8.40 -3.88
CA GLY A 56 8.39 7.42 -4.96
C GLY A 56 9.39 6.26 -4.82
N THR A 57 10.11 6.16 -3.70
CA THR A 57 10.96 4.98 -3.42
C THR A 57 10.09 3.75 -3.23
N VAL A 58 10.40 2.67 -3.97
CA VAL A 58 9.68 1.40 -3.86
C VAL A 58 10.13 0.66 -2.60
N LEU A 59 9.17 0.31 -1.76
CA LEU A 59 9.39 -0.48 -0.54
C LEU A 59 9.11 -1.96 -0.77
N ALA A 60 8.03 -2.25 -1.50
CA ALA A 60 7.63 -3.61 -1.84
C ALA A 60 6.76 -3.60 -3.10
N SER A 61 6.77 -4.72 -3.82
CA SER A 61 5.89 -4.91 -4.97
C SER A 61 5.53 -6.38 -5.12
N ALA A 62 4.32 -6.64 -5.59
CA ALA A 62 3.93 -7.96 -6.05
C ALA A 62 3.28 -7.84 -7.42
N SER A 63 3.38 -8.89 -8.22
CA SER A 63 2.74 -9.03 -9.54
C SER A 63 2.01 -10.36 -9.64
N GLY A 64 1.01 -10.45 -10.51
CA GLY A 64 0.38 -11.73 -10.85
C GLY A 64 -0.63 -12.24 -9.82
N HIS A 65 -1.17 -11.34 -8.98
CA HIS A 65 -2.09 -11.68 -7.90
C HIS A 65 -3.56 -11.52 -8.26
N GLY A 66 -3.86 -11.04 -9.47
CA GLY A 66 -5.22 -11.03 -9.98
C GLY A 66 -5.63 -12.37 -10.59
N GLY A 67 -6.56 -13.04 -9.92
CA GLY A 67 -7.20 -14.25 -10.42
C GLY A 67 -8.72 -14.07 -10.46
N SER A 68 -9.36 -14.62 -11.50
CA SER A 68 -10.82 -14.76 -11.66
C SER A 68 -11.70 -13.49 -11.55
N GLY A 69 -11.12 -12.29 -11.45
CA GLY A 69 -11.90 -11.07 -11.22
C GLY A 69 -12.44 -10.96 -9.79
N ALA A 70 -11.83 -11.64 -8.82
CA ALA A 70 -12.14 -11.53 -7.41
C ALA A 70 -11.24 -10.49 -6.71
N GLN A 71 -11.62 -10.09 -5.49
CA GLN A 71 -10.75 -9.31 -4.60
C GLN A 71 -9.51 -10.13 -4.24
N ALA A 72 -8.37 -9.48 -4.12
CA ALA A 72 -7.12 -10.11 -3.72
C ALA A 72 -6.55 -9.43 -2.47
N ARG A 73 -6.13 -10.25 -1.49
CA ARG A 73 -5.42 -9.79 -0.30
C ARG A 73 -3.95 -10.18 -0.43
N LEU A 74 -3.08 -9.19 -0.25
CA LEU A 74 -1.63 -9.32 -0.33
C LEU A 74 -1.03 -8.88 0.98
N SER A 75 -0.13 -9.69 1.52
CA SER A 75 0.64 -9.36 2.71
C SER A 75 2.08 -9.05 2.31
N PHE A 76 2.56 -7.88 2.71
CA PHE A 76 3.91 -7.40 2.47
C PHE A 76 4.63 -7.25 3.81
N GLN A 77 5.93 -7.48 3.80
CA GLN A 77 6.80 -7.16 4.92
C GLN A 77 8.00 -6.41 4.40
N PHE A 78 8.34 -5.30 5.04
CA PHE A 78 9.50 -4.50 4.67
C PHE A 78 10.01 -3.70 5.87
N ALA A 79 11.30 -3.37 5.82
CA ALA A 79 11.90 -2.48 6.81
C ALA A 79 11.36 -1.05 6.59
N LEU A 80 10.81 -0.46 7.64
CA LEU A 80 10.26 0.88 7.57
C LEU A 80 11.39 1.92 7.50
N PRO A 81 11.47 2.73 6.44
CA PRO A 81 12.42 3.83 6.41
C PRO A 81 12.00 4.89 7.41
N ALA A 82 12.99 5.50 8.08
CA ALA A 82 12.76 6.55 9.07
C ALA A 82 11.99 7.77 8.53
N THR A 83 11.98 7.96 7.20
CA THR A 83 11.26 9.04 6.50
C THR A 83 9.80 8.73 6.20
N ALA A 84 9.38 7.47 6.31
CA ALA A 84 8.01 7.05 6.00
C ALA A 84 7.07 7.11 7.20
N ALA A 85 7.62 7.21 8.42
CA ALA A 85 6.82 7.40 9.62
C ALA A 85 7.22 8.64 10.40
N ASP A 86 6.21 9.41 10.79
CA ASP A 86 6.31 10.50 11.76
C ASP A 86 5.56 10.08 13.03
N ASN A 87 6.29 9.88 14.12
CA ASN A 87 5.76 9.25 15.33
C ASN A 87 5.13 7.88 15.01
N ALA A 88 3.86 7.67 15.34
CA ALA A 88 3.11 6.45 15.02
C ALA A 88 2.29 6.58 13.72
N ARG A 89 2.50 7.63 12.90
CA ARG A 89 1.80 7.82 11.63
C ARG A 89 2.69 7.39 10.48
N LEU A 90 2.18 6.51 9.65
CA LEU A 90 2.84 5.97 8.47
C LEU A 90 2.19 6.54 7.22
N SER A 91 2.98 7.21 6.39
CA SER A 91 2.53 7.83 5.15
C SER A 91 3.13 7.11 3.95
N LEU A 92 2.28 6.45 3.15
CA LEU A 92 2.67 5.64 2.01
C LEU A 92 1.86 5.99 0.77
N CYS A 93 2.35 5.54 -0.38
CA CYS A 93 1.63 5.56 -1.65
C CYS A 93 1.46 4.13 -2.12
N ILE A 94 0.26 3.75 -2.55
CA ILE A 94 0.01 2.43 -3.12
C ILE A 94 -0.45 2.58 -4.55
N ALA A 95 0.30 2.00 -5.47
CA ALA A 95 -0.06 1.91 -6.88
C ALA A 95 -0.62 0.52 -7.17
N VAL A 96 -1.84 0.47 -7.69
CA VAL A 96 -2.43 -0.76 -8.21
C VAL A 96 -2.62 -0.57 -9.71
N LEU A 97 -1.89 -1.35 -10.50
CA LEU A 97 -1.89 -1.27 -11.96
C LEU A 97 -2.53 -2.54 -12.51
N ASP A 98 -3.49 -2.38 -13.42
CA ASP A 98 -4.03 -3.47 -14.22
C ASP A 98 -3.89 -3.10 -15.72
N PRO A 99 -3.02 -3.77 -16.48
CA PRO A 99 -2.85 -3.52 -17.91
C PRO A 99 -4.14 -3.67 -18.73
N ARG A 100 -5.13 -4.42 -18.22
CA ARG A 100 -6.44 -4.59 -18.87
C ARG A 100 -7.44 -3.48 -18.53
N ARG A 101 -7.13 -2.63 -17.55
CA ARG A 101 -7.91 -1.42 -17.21
C ARG A 101 -7.00 -0.20 -17.19
N PRO A 102 -6.71 0.38 -18.37
CA PRO A 102 -5.95 1.62 -18.45
C PRO A 102 -6.69 2.83 -17.84
N ASP A 103 -8.02 2.75 -17.69
CA ASP A 103 -8.88 3.91 -17.43
C ASP A 103 -9.29 4.10 -15.95
N GLY A 104 -8.96 3.16 -15.06
CA GLY A 104 -9.48 3.24 -13.70
C GLY A 104 -8.92 2.15 -12.80
N SER A 105 -8.18 2.63 -11.78
CA SER A 105 -7.58 1.88 -10.69
C SER A 105 -8.39 0.64 -10.33
N PRO A 106 -7.83 -0.57 -10.43
CA PRO A 106 -8.24 -1.65 -9.54
C PRO A 106 -8.26 -1.09 -8.11
N GLY A 107 -9.46 -0.77 -7.63
CA GLY A 107 -9.61 0.07 -6.46
C GLY A 107 -8.86 -0.54 -5.29
N LEU A 108 -7.87 0.17 -4.76
CA LEU A 108 -7.38 -0.12 -3.44
C LEU A 108 -8.60 -0.08 -2.51
N LEU A 109 -8.95 -1.20 -1.92
CA LEU A 109 -10.15 -1.31 -1.09
C LEU A 109 -9.81 -1.01 0.35
N GLU A 110 -8.77 -1.67 0.85
CA GLU A 110 -8.38 -1.57 2.25
C GLU A 110 -6.87 -1.76 2.37
N VAL A 111 -6.30 -1.08 3.35
CA VAL A 111 -4.91 -1.23 3.74
C VAL A 111 -4.84 -1.23 5.25
N ALA A 112 -4.14 -2.22 5.81
CA ALA A 112 -3.88 -2.32 7.23
C ALA A 112 -2.39 -2.55 7.45
N ALA A 113 -1.78 -1.80 8.37
CA ALA A 113 -0.44 -2.07 8.85
C ALA A 113 -0.46 -2.77 10.20
N PHE A 114 0.52 -3.63 10.43
CA PHE A 114 0.77 -4.30 11.69
C PHE A 114 2.27 -4.35 11.99
N LEU A 115 2.60 -4.40 13.28
CA LEU A 115 3.97 -4.56 13.76
C LEU A 115 4.09 -5.98 14.30
N ASP A 116 5.18 -6.66 13.94
CA ASP A 116 5.58 -7.91 14.60
C ASP A 116 6.17 -7.61 16.01
#